data_AF-A0A2A2LFG3-F1
#
_entry.id   AF-A0A2A2LFG3-F1
#
_cell.length_a   1.000
_cell.length_b   1.000
_cell.length_c   1.000
_cell.angle_alpha   90.00
_cell.angle_beta   90.00
_cell.angle_gamma   90.00
#
_symmetry.space_group_name_H-M   'P 1'
#
loop_
_entity.id
_entity.type
_entity.pdbx_description
1 polymer ?
#
loop_
_entity_poly.entity_id
_entity_poly.type
_entity_poly.pdbx_seq_one_letter_code
_entity_poly.pdbx_strand_id
1 'polypeptide(L)'
;MSSGSMKRHNKAEDGDPSWTQTLQKAFRSGGDWQDKDELLDVVYWGKQILAVLIGVVFGLTPLYGILAIATYVAISTLVTQHYVTKFQGIDEEELGGFWELAKEGFGSAFASFMVSWITVFSAVYHTSSTLEKSANWYIFVEESSKVNFKILHDFLATKDSSNDLFYGHGLRDQSLTIIHHFYGYNSEDNAPFEYPDFGCGMVLSKSLVEKLVQKLATSKFKQFSIDAKHEFGLYIFENIGVRLTSMPELFCYEKSEKCAVWLSVEESCGAPVHTDKIYVGIKTWSGYHISRLPVVKRTWGGKFLNIEYVSDKTDQTIPTISFGVNNTERGHCAKTFAILERFLNLQNEIKSQFQWLLIADDDTLVSVERLVDLLSCYDSAEKVIIGERYGFGFSDDGKYGYSYPTGGSGMIFAPSAVSALVANCLCPSPDSPDDMIIGLCASVEKIPIVHVAGMHQARPIDYSPEYIKRQKSISFHKFDEIDPYKTFGTYLREEKPDKNTKSKDEL
;
A
#
# COMPACT_ATOMS: atom_id res chain seq x y z
N MET A 1 -80.41 -47.28 17.59
CA MET A 1 -79.67 -48.49 17.99
C MET A 1 -78.31 -48.06 18.51
N SER A 2 -78.05 -48.38 19.78
CA SER A 2 -76.78 -48.40 20.52
C SER A 2 -75.84 -47.17 20.44
N SER A 3 -75.98 -46.28 21.43
CA SER A 3 -74.89 -45.41 21.89
C SER A 3 -73.92 -46.23 22.75
N GLY A 4 -72.73 -46.52 22.24
CA GLY A 4 -71.64 -47.16 22.99
C GLY A 4 -70.51 -46.17 23.20
N SER A 5 -70.59 -45.35 24.26
CA SER A 5 -69.51 -44.50 24.73
C SER A 5 -68.37 -45.39 25.26
N MET A 6 -67.28 -45.45 24.51
CA MET A 6 -66.07 -46.20 24.87
C MET A 6 -65.27 -45.36 25.88
N LYS A 7 -65.23 -45.85 27.13
CA LYS A 7 -64.51 -45.24 28.26
C LYS A 7 -63.04 -45.01 27.93
N ARG A 8 -62.63 -43.74 27.95
CA ARG A 8 -61.23 -43.30 28.07
C ARG A 8 -60.68 -43.81 29.41
N HIS A 9 -59.69 -44.69 29.35
CA HIS A 9 -58.76 -44.88 30.46
C HIS A 9 -57.85 -43.65 30.51
N ASN A 10 -58.01 -42.81 31.54
CA ASN A 10 -57.08 -41.74 31.85
C ASN A 10 -55.74 -42.36 32.24
N LYS A 11 -54.76 -42.29 31.34
CA LYS A 11 -53.34 -42.36 31.68
C LYS A 11 -53.03 -41.03 32.36
N ALA A 12 -52.61 -41.07 33.64
CA ALA A 12 -52.13 -39.88 34.31
C ALA A 12 -50.93 -39.32 33.53
N GLU A 13 -51.02 -38.06 33.15
CA GLU A 13 -49.88 -37.24 32.71
C GLU A 13 -49.06 -36.94 33.96
N ASP A 14 -47.89 -37.58 34.11
CA ASP A 14 -46.79 -37.00 34.88
C ASP A 14 -46.15 -35.97 33.94
N GLY A 15 -46.33 -34.69 34.25
CA GLY A 15 -45.76 -33.60 33.47
C GLY A 15 -44.27 -33.44 33.78
N ASP A 16 -43.46 -33.21 32.75
CA ASP A 16 -42.04 -32.87 32.89
C ASP A 16 -41.84 -31.76 33.93
N PRO A 17 -40.82 -31.85 34.80
CA PRO A 17 -40.56 -30.83 35.81
C PRO A 17 -40.32 -29.47 35.16
N SER A 18 -40.87 -28.41 35.77
CA SER A 18 -40.66 -27.04 35.28
C SER A 18 -39.19 -26.66 35.45
N TRP A 19 -38.57 -26.03 34.43
CA TRP A 19 -37.16 -25.60 34.46
C TRP A 19 -36.77 -24.80 35.72
N THR A 20 -37.72 -24.08 36.31
CA THR A 20 -37.53 -23.36 37.58
C THR A 20 -37.35 -24.29 38.79
N GLN A 21 -38.04 -25.43 38.81
CA GLN A 21 -37.92 -26.45 39.84
C GLN A 21 -36.58 -27.19 39.70
N THR A 22 -36.19 -27.53 38.47
CA THR A 22 -34.88 -28.12 38.16
C THR A 22 -33.74 -27.21 38.58
N LEU A 23 -33.82 -25.90 38.32
CA LEU A 23 -32.83 -24.93 38.80
C LEU A 23 -32.80 -24.82 40.32
N GLN A 24 -33.95 -24.76 40.99
CA GLN A 24 -33.99 -24.72 42.46
C GLN A 24 -33.35 -25.98 43.06
N LYS A 25 -33.59 -27.14 42.45
CA LYS A 25 -33.00 -28.42 42.81
C LYS A 25 -31.49 -28.44 42.56
N ALA A 26 -31.03 -27.85 41.45
CA ALA A 26 -29.61 -27.74 41.11
C ALA A 26 -28.78 -26.95 42.15
N PHE A 27 -29.38 -25.96 42.82
CA PHE A 27 -28.72 -25.18 43.87
C PHE A 27 -28.96 -25.73 45.29
N ARG A 28 -29.73 -26.80 45.45
CA ARG A 28 -29.93 -27.48 46.72
C ARG A 28 -28.97 -28.68 46.81
N SER A 29 -28.21 -28.76 47.89
CA SER A 29 -27.35 -29.92 48.14
C SER A 29 -28.18 -31.17 48.39
N GLY A 30 -27.75 -32.30 47.83
CA GLY A 30 -28.43 -33.59 47.98
C GLY A 30 -29.82 -33.64 47.32
N GLY A 31 -29.98 -33.07 46.13
CA GLY A 31 -31.25 -33.13 45.40
C GLY A 31 -31.62 -34.57 45.02
N ASP A 32 -32.91 -34.90 44.99
CA ASP A 32 -33.41 -36.23 44.58
C ASP A 32 -33.58 -36.30 43.04
N TRP A 33 -32.58 -36.79 42.33
CA TRP A 33 -32.57 -36.89 40.86
C TRP A 33 -33.11 -38.23 40.39
N GLN A 34 -34.43 -38.34 40.24
CA GLN A 34 -35.10 -39.55 39.73
C GLN A 34 -34.82 -39.78 38.24
N ASP A 35 -34.62 -38.70 37.48
CA ASP A 35 -34.15 -38.74 36.11
C ASP A 35 -32.69 -38.27 36.05
N LYS A 36 -31.81 -39.14 35.55
CA LYS A 36 -30.39 -38.82 35.39
C LYS A 36 -30.16 -37.76 34.31
N ASP A 37 -31.01 -37.74 33.28
CA ASP A 37 -30.84 -36.85 32.13
C ASP A 37 -31.14 -35.39 32.56
N GLU A 38 -32.05 -35.20 33.52
CA GLU A 38 -32.31 -33.90 34.18
C GLU A 38 -31.05 -33.33 34.87
N LEU A 39 -30.27 -34.17 35.54
CA LEU A 39 -29.02 -33.75 36.18
C LEU A 39 -27.91 -33.49 35.15
N LEU A 40 -27.82 -34.33 34.11
CA LEU A 40 -26.84 -34.16 33.03
C LEU A 40 -27.08 -32.84 32.28
N ASP A 41 -28.33 -32.43 32.08
CA ASP A 41 -28.67 -31.11 31.54
C ASP A 41 -28.20 -29.96 32.43
N VAL A 42 -28.35 -30.08 33.76
CA VAL A 42 -27.83 -29.11 34.72
C VAL A 42 -26.31 -29.02 34.65
N VAL A 43 -25.62 -30.16 34.56
CA VAL A 43 -24.17 -30.23 34.40
C VAL A 43 -23.75 -29.60 33.06
N TYR A 44 -24.45 -29.90 31.97
CA TYR A 44 -24.19 -29.36 30.64
C TYR A 44 -24.21 -27.83 30.67
N TRP A 45 -25.28 -27.22 31.16
CA TRP A 45 -25.43 -25.76 31.22
C TRP A 45 -24.50 -25.11 32.24
N GLY A 46 -24.30 -25.76 33.39
CA GLY A 46 -23.33 -25.32 34.40
C GLY A 46 -21.91 -25.22 33.84
N LYS A 47 -21.49 -26.20 33.02
CA LYS A 47 -20.19 -26.16 32.32
C LYS A 47 -20.07 -25.02 31.32
N GLN A 48 -21.14 -24.68 30.58
CA GLN A 48 -21.10 -23.54 29.66
C GLN A 48 -20.87 -22.22 30.41
N ILE A 49 -21.58 -22.01 31.52
CA ILE A 49 -21.44 -20.81 32.35
C ILE A 49 -20.03 -20.73 32.94
N LEU A 50 -19.54 -21.84 33.50
CA LEU A 50 -18.19 -21.94 34.05
C LEU A 50 -17.13 -21.66 32.98
N ALA A 51 -17.31 -22.16 31.76
CA ALA A 51 -16.39 -21.96 30.65
C ALA A 51 -16.24 -20.49 30.25
N VAL A 52 -17.36 -19.75 30.17
CA VAL A 52 -17.34 -18.31 29.88
C VAL A 52 -16.64 -17.56 31.01
N LEU A 53 -16.96 -17.86 32.28
CA LEU A 53 -16.33 -17.20 33.43
C LEU A 53 -14.80 -17.43 33.46
N ILE A 54 -14.36 -18.67 33.28
CA ILE A 54 -12.93 -18.99 33.20
C ILE A 54 -12.29 -18.30 31.99
N GLY A 55 -12.98 -18.28 30.83
CA GLY A 55 -12.50 -17.60 29.63
C GLY A 55 -12.26 -16.11 29.83
N VAL A 56 -13.17 -15.40 30.53
CA VAL A 56 -12.97 -14.00 30.91
C VAL A 56 -11.76 -13.83 31.83
N VAL A 57 -11.66 -14.64 32.89
CA VAL A 57 -10.52 -14.57 33.83
C VAL A 57 -9.20 -14.82 33.11
N PHE A 58 -9.14 -15.87 32.28
CA PHE A 58 -7.94 -16.22 31.54
C PHE A 58 -7.60 -15.17 30.49
N GLY A 59 -8.61 -14.50 29.90
CA GLY A 59 -8.42 -13.39 28.97
C GLY A 59 -7.89 -12.11 29.62
N LEU A 60 -8.12 -11.93 30.93
CA LEU A 60 -7.56 -10.83 31.72
C LEU A 60 -6.14 -11.12 32.25
N THR A 61 -5.67 -12.37 32.12
CA THR A 61 -4.34 -12.80 32.55
C THR A 61 -3.47 -13.18 31.35
N PRO A 62 -2.15 -12.96 31.38
CA PRO A 62 -1.26 -13.31 30.27
C PRO A 62 -0.91 -14.80 30.28
N LEU A 63 -1.91 -15.67 30.21
CA LEU A 63 -1.72 -17.12 30.05
C LEU A 63 -1.69 -17.45 28.55
N TYR A 64 -0.80 -18.36 28.14
CA TYR A 64 -0.57 -18.67 26.72
C TYR A 64 -0.55 -20.17 26.45
N GLY A 65 -1.02 -20.51 25.25
CA GLY A 65 -0.81 -21.83 24.63
C GLY A 65 -1.40 -23.01 25.40
N ILE A 66 -0.74 -24.16 25.27
CA ILE A 66 -1.24 -25.46 25.74
C ILE A 66 -1.46 -25.50 27.27
N LEU A 67 -0.70 -24.72 28.04
CA LEU A 67 -0.80 -24.67 29.51
C LEU A 67 -2.16 -24.13 29.96
N ALA A 68 -2.68 -23.09 29.29
CA ALA A 68 -4.00 -22.55 29.59
C ALA A 68 -5.11 -23.55 29.26
N ILE A 69 -5.00 -24.24 28.13
CA ILE A 69 -5.94 -25.28 27.71
C ILE A 69 -5.96 -26.45 28.71
N ALA A 70 -4.78 -26.95 29.09
CA ALA A 70 -4.66 -28.03 30.07
C ALA A 70 -5.24 -27.63 31.44
N THR A 71 -5.00 -26.37 31.86
CA THR A 71 -5.53 -25.84 33.12
C THR A 71 -7.05 -25.72 33.08
N TYR A 72 -7.64 -25.26 31.96
CA TYR A 72 -9.09 -25.24 31.78
C TYR A 72 -9.70 -26.64 31.87
N VAL A 73 -9.12 -27.62 31.17
CA VAL A 73 -9.61 -29.01 31.20
C VAL A 73 -9.57 -29.58 32.61
N ALA A 74 -8.49 -29.32 33.36
CA ALA A 74 -8.35 -29.75 34.75
C ALA A 74 -9.42 -29.09 35.66
N ILE A 75 -9.57 -27.76 35.59
CA ILE A 75 -10.56 -27.03 36.41
C ILE A 75 -11.98 -27.49 36.09
N SER A 76 -12.34 -27.56 34.81
CA SER A 76 -13.68 -27.94 34.34
C SER A 76 -14.06 -29.35 34.83
N THR A 77 -13.12 -30.29 34.75
CA THR A 77 -13.31 -31.68 35.22
C THR A 77 -13.47 -31.73 36.74
N LEU A 78 -12.55 -31.10 37.49
CA LEU A 78 -12.57 -31.10 38.95
C LEU A 78 -13.81 -30.45 39.54
N VAL A 79 -14.24 -29.30 38.98
CA VAL A 79 -15.44 -28.59 39.44
C VAL A 79 -16.69 -29.42 39.19
N THR A 80 -16.78 -30.06 38.02
CA THR A 80 -17.91 -30.93 37.67
C THR A 80 -17.99 -32.14 38.58
N GLN A 81 -16.87 -32.83 38.80
CA GLN A 81 -16.83 -33.99 39.70
C GLN A 81 -17.17 -33.62 41.13
N HIS A 82 -16.66 -32.48 41.62
CA HIS A 82 -16.98 -31.99 42.94
C HIS A 82 -18.47 -31.67 43.08
N TYR A 83 -19.07 -31.04 42.07
CA TYR A 83 -20.49 -30.72 42.06
C TYR A 83 -21.35 -31.99 42.15
N VAL A 84 -21.07 -33.03 41.36
CA VAL A 84 -21.88 -34.25 41.35
C VAL A 84 -21.65 -35.10 42.61
N THR A 85 -20.39 -35.40 42.93
CA THR A 85 -20.09 -36.38 44.00
C THR A 85 -20.15 -35.80 45.40
N LYS A 86 -19.79 -34.52 45.58
CA LYS A 86 -19.73 -33.88 46.92
C LYS A 86 -20.92 -32.98 47.19
N PHE A 87 -21.38 -32.21 46.20
CA PHE A 87 -22.47 -31.27 46.42
C PHE A 87 -23.85 -31.93 46.23
N GLN A 88 -24.03 -32.71 45.17
CA GLN A 88 -25.25 -33.50 44.96
C GLN A 88 -25.23 -34.86 45.67
N GLY A 89 -24.05 -35.38 46.03
CA GLY A 89 -23.93 -36.61 46.82
C GLY A 89 -24.29 -37.89 46.05
N ILE A 90 -24.19 -37.84 44.72
CA ILE A 90 -24.54 -38.95 43.82
C ILE A 90 -23.28 -39.74 43.50
N ASP A 91 -23.42 -41.07 43.46
CA ASP A 91 -22.32 -41.94 43.05
C ASP A 91 -22.09 -41.79 41.54
N GLU A 92 -20.83 -41.60 41.15
CA GLU A 92 -20.45 -41.39 39.76
C GLU A 92 -20.81 -42.62 38.89
N GLU A 93 -20.81 -43.82 39.48
CA GLU A 93 -21.20 -45.06 38.80
C GLU A 93 -22.69 -45.06 38.39
N GLU A 94 -23.57 -44.38 39.13
CA GLU A 94 -25.00 -44.28 38.80
C GLU A 94 -25.25 -43.42 37.54
N LEU A 95 -24.29 -42.57 37.19
CA LEU A 95 -24.36 -41.64 36.05
C LEU A 95 -23.59 -42.14 34.81
N GLY A 96 -23.09 -43.39 34.83
CA GLY A 96 -22.30 -43.96 33.73
C GLY A 96 -20.79 -43.79 33.89
N GLY A 97 -20.33 -43.34 35.06
CA GLY A 97 -18.92 -43.24 35.44
C GLY A 97 -18.23 -41.96 34.96
N PHE A 98 -16.93 -41.86 35.31
CA PHE A 98 -16.09 -40.68 35.08
C PHE A 98 -16.19 -40.10 33.68
N TRP A 99 -16.12 -40.97 32.67
CA TRP A 99 -15.99 -40.56 31.28
C TRP A 99 -17.27 -39.97 30.72
N GLU A 100 -18.44 -40.44 31.13
CA GLU A 100 -19.72 -39.85 30.74
C GLU A 100 -19.84 -38.45 31.33
N LEU A 101 -19.59 -38.31 32.63
CA LEU A 101 -19.63 -37.01 33.29
C LEU A 101 -18.60 -36.02 32.74
N ALA A 102 -17.38 -36.47 32.44
CA ALA A 102 -16.32 -35.62 31.89
C ALA A 102 -16.67 -35.12 30.48
N LYS A 103 -17.19 -36.00 29.61
CA LYS A 103 -17.53 -35.68 28.22
C LYS A 103 -18.82 -34.86 28.08
N GLU A 104 -19.74 -34.98 29.03
CA GLU A 104 -21.03 -34.27 28.99
C GLU A 104 -20.83 -32.77 28.77
N GLY A 105 -21.37 -32.22 27.68
CA GLY A 105 -21.21 -30.81 27.30
C GLY A 105 -19.78 -30.30 27.08
N PHE A 106 -18.75 -31.16 27.06
CA PHE A 106 -17.34 -30.71 27.01
C PHE A 106 -17.01 -29.97 25.72
N GLY A 107 -17.46 -30.48 24.56
CA GLY A 107 -17.13 -29.89 23.26
C GLY A 107 -17.65 -28.46 23.11
N SER A 108 -18.91 -28.22 23.49
CA SER A 108 -19.52 -26.88 23.48
C SER A 108 -18.90 -25.98 24.54
N ALA A 109 -18.65 -26.48 25.76
CA ALA A 109 -18.04 -25.69 26.83
C ALA A 109 -16.61 -25.26 26.46
N PHE A 110 -15.83 -26.16 25.85
CA PHE A 110 -14.50 -25.84 25.38
C PHE A 110 -14.53 -24.77 24.29
N ALA A 111 -15.48 -24.84 23.35
CA ALA A 111 -15.66 -23.81 22.33
C ALA A 111 -16.04 -22.45 22.95
N SER A 112 -16.97 -22.42 23.92
CA SER A 112 -17.35 -21.20 24.63
C SER A 112 -16.20 -20.60 25.43
N PHE A 113 -15.38 -21.43 26.09
CA PHE A 113 -14.14 -21.00 26.73
C PHE A 113 -13.18 -20.36 25.72
N MET A 114 -12.91 -21.02 24.59
CA MET A 114 -12.00 -20.52 23.56
C MET A 114 -12.46 -19.17 22.99
N VAL A 115 -13.74 -19.04 22.68
CA VAL A 115 -14.31 -17.77 22.17
C VAL A 115 -14.18 -16.68 23.23
N SER A 116 -14.63 -16.93 24.46
CA SER A 116 -14.56 -15.93 25.54
C SER A 116 -13.11 -15.53 25.86
N TRP A 117 -12.20 -16.49 25.91
CA TRP A 117 -10.78 -16.25 26.18
C TRP A 117 -10.13 -15.42 25.07
N ILE A 118 -10.28 -15.83 23.81
CA ILE A 118 -9.70 -15.12 22.66
C ILE A 118 -10.28 -13.71 22.56
N THR A 119 -11.61 -13.54 22.66
CA THR A 119 -12.22 -12.21 22.53
C THR A 119 -11.75 -11.25 23.62
N VAL A 120 -11.72 -11.68 24.89
CA VAL A 120 -11.25 -10.82 25.99
C VAL A 120 -9.76 -10.56 25.88
N PHE A 121 -8.96 -11.59 25.60
CA PHE A 121 -7.52 -11.46 25.42
C PHE A 121 -7.18 -10.49 24.27
N SER A 122 -7.85 -10.61 23.13
CA SER A 122 -7.71 -9.67 22.01
C SER A 122 -8.12 -8.25 22.41
N ALA A 123 -9.26 -8.07 23.07
CA ALA A 123 -9.71 -6.74 23.50
C ALA A 123 -8.76 -6.07 24.51
N VAL A 124 -8.15 -6.85 25.41
CA VAL A 124 -7.24 -6.32 26.45
C VAL A 124 -5.83 -6.11 25.91
N TYR A 125 -5.28 -7.09 25.22
CA TYR A 125 -3.85 -7.08 24.85
C TYR A 125 -3.60 -6.66 23.40
N HIS A 126 -4.51 -6.92 22.46
CA HIS A 126 -4.29 -6.51 21.06
C HIS A 126 -4.44 -4.99 20.90
N THR A 127 -5.42 -4.38 21.57
CA THR A 127 -5.65 -2.92 21.55
C THR A 127 -4.52 -2.15 22.24
N SER A 128 -3.90 -2.75 23.28
CA SER A 128 -2.77 -2.14 24.01
C SER A 128 -1.41 -2.37 23.32
N SER A 129 -1.22 -3.51 22.64
CA SER A 129 0.06 -3.85 21.97
C SER A 129 0.41 -2.95 20.77
N THR A 130 -0.58 -2.35 20.11
CA THR A 130 -0.36 -1.39 19.01
C THR A 130 -0.05 0.02 19.48
N LEU A 131 -0.19 0.33 20.78
CA LEU A 131 0.01 1.68 21.33
C LEU A 131 1.24 1.83 22.25
N GLU A 132 1.84 0.75 22.76
CA GLU A 132 2.86 0.85 23.84
C GLU A 132 4.32 0.52 23.49
N LYS A 133 4.68 0.43 22.21
CA LYS A 133 6.07 0.70 21.82
C LYS A 133 6.15 2.04 21.09
N SER A 134 5.84 3.13 21.81
CA SER A 134 5.99 4.47 21.24
C SER A 134 7.48 4.73 21.01
N ALA A 135 7.91 4.74 19.76
CA ALA A 135 9.24 5.21 19.42
C ALA A 135 9.33 6.71 19.77
N ASN A 136 10.47 7.16 20.29
CA ASN A 136 10.72 8.58 20.52
C ASN A 136 10.94 9.35 19.20
N TRP A 137 11.37 8.63 18.16
CA TRP A 137 11.73 9.17 16.86
C TRP A 137 11.27 8.23 15.74
N TYR A 138 10.76 8.82 14.66
CA TYR A 138 10.34 8.12 13.46
C TYR A 138 11.19 8.60 12.29
N ILE A 139 11.88 7.67 11.62
CA ILE A 139 12.67 7.94 10.42
C ILE A 139 11.94 7.41 9.20
N PHE A 140 11.85 8.22 8.15
CA PHE A 140 11.29 7.88 6.85
C PHE A 140 12.42 7.95 5.82
N VAL A 141 12.57 6.89 5.03
CA VAL A 141 13.62 6.72 4.03
C VAL A 141 13.05 6.03 2.80
N GLU A 142 13.67 6.25 1.64
CA GLU A 142 13.39 5.51 0.42
C GLU A 142 14.24 4.23 0.34
N GLU A 143 13.90 3.34 -0.58
CA GLU A 143 14.64 2.08 -0.81
C GLU A 143 16.13 2.30 -1.12
N SER A 144 16.43 3.40 -1.80
CA SER A 144 17.79 3.81 -2.19
C SER A 144 18.55 4.53 -1.08
N SER A 145 17.91 4.88 0.04
CA SER A 145 18.56 5.57 1.14
C SER A 145 19.43 4.60 1.96
N LYS A 146 20.57 5.08 2.45
CA LYS A 146 21.42 4.39 3.43
C LYS A 146 21.48 5.19 4.72
N VAL A 147 21.52 4.48 5.84
CA VAL A 147 21.46 5.08 7.18
C VAL A 147 22.69 4.70 7.99
N ASN A 148 23.38 5.70 8.52
CA ASN A 148 24.37 5.54 9.58
C ASN A 148 23.68 5.73 10.94
N PHE A 149 23.25 4.61 11.52
CA PHE A 149 22.52 4.62 12.79
C PHE A 149 23.30 5.26 13.94
N LYS A 150 24.62 5.20 13.95
CA LYS A 150 25.43 5.80 15.02
C LYS A 150 25.33 7.31 15.00
N ILE A 151 25.61 7.93 13.85
CA ILE A 151 25.54 9.39 13.68
C ILE A 151 24.11 9.88 13.92
N LEU A 152 23.13 9.16 13.36
CA LEU A 152 21.72 9.51 13.55
C LEU A 152 21.31 9.44 15.03
N HIS A 153 21.66 8.35 15.72
CA HIS A 153 21.35 8.17 17.13
C HIS A 153 22.01 9.27 17.98
N ASP A 154 23.30 9.54 17.77
CA ASP A 154 24.04 10.55 18.52
C ASP A 154 23.43 11.95 18.31
N PHE A 155 22.99 12.27 17.09
CA PHE A 155 22.25 13.51 16.81
C PHE A 155 20.91 13.55 17.55
N LEU A 156 20.09 12.52 17.43
CA LEU A 156 18.74 12.49 18.03
C LEU A 156 18.77 12.44 19.55
N ALA A 157 19.81 11.87 20.16
CA ALA A 157 20.03 11.87 21.60
C ALA A 157 20.23 13.29 22.18
N THR A 158 20.62 14.26 21.35
CA THR A 158 20.75 15.68 21.77
C THR A 158 19.43 16.45 21.72
N LYS A 159 18.34 15.82 21.25
CA LYS A 159 17.05 16.47 21.01
C LYS A 159 16.01 15.92 21.97
N ASP A 160 15.03 16.76 22.31
CA ASP A 160 13.89 16.36 23.12
C ASP A 160 12.70 15.99 22.22
N SER A 161 12.38 14.69 22.19
CA SER A 161 11.27 14.12 21.40
C SER A 161 9.87 14.58 21.85
N SER A 162 9.77 15.26 23.00
CA SER A 162 8.53 15.85 23.51
C SER A 162 8.18 17.15 22.78
N ASN A 163 9.13 17.76 22.07
CA ASN A 163 8.89 18.90 21.19
C ASN A 163 8.46 18.44 19.79
N ASP A 164 7.76 19.28 19.05
CA ASP A 164 7.37 18.98 17.67
C ASP A 164 8.53 19.30 16.73
N LEU A 165 9.26 18.27 16.31
CA LEU A 165 10.50 18.43 15.55
C LEU A 165 10.43 17.66 14.23
N PHE A 166 10.86 18.33 13.16
CA PHE A 166 10.88 17.82 11.80
C PHE A 166 12.23 18.16 11.15
N TYR A 167 13.03 17.14 10.87
CA TYR A 167 14.37 17.26 10.30
C TYR A 167 14.49 16.51 8.97
N GLY A 168 15.35 16.99 8.07
CA GLY A 168 15.63 16.36 6.78
C GLY A 168 16.52 17.24 5.91
N HIS A 169 16.65 16.90 4.63
CA HIS A 169 17.22 17.80 3.62
C HIS A 169 16.09 18.65 3.03
N GLY A 170 16.17 19.98 3.14
CA GLY A 170 15.16 20.87 2.59
C GLY A 170 15.39 21.15 1.11
N LEU A 171 14.37 20.90 0.30
CA LEU A 171 14.27 21.32 -1.09
C LEU A 171 13.48 22.63 -1.16
N ARG A 172 13.81 23.43 -2.19
CA ARG A 172 13.18 24.71 -2.46
C ARG A 172 12.91 24.88 -3.95
N ASP A 173 11.78 25.50 -4.27
CA ASP A 173 11.50 25.95 -5.62
C ASP A 173 12.22 27.27 -5.94
N GLN A 174 12.65 27.43 -7.20
CA GLN A 174 13.24 28.68 -7.67
C GLN A 174 12.22 29.68 -8.23
N SER A 175 11.02 29.20 -8.56
CA SER A 175 9.94 29.96 -9.16
C SER A 175 8.59 29.37 -8.75
N LEU A 176 7.51 30.04 -9.13
CA LEU A 176 6.16 29.47 -9.04
C LEU A 176 6.07 28.24 -9.94
N THR A 177 5.83 27.07 -9.35
CA THR A 177 5.73 25.80 -10.08
C THR A 177 4.29 25.29 -10.10
N ILE A 178 3.89 24.71 -11.24
CA ILE A 178 2.57 24.08 -11.37
C ILE A 178 2.44 22.83 -10.49
N ILE A 179 3.54 22.11 -10.29
CA ILE A 179 3.56 20.86 -9.51
C ILE A 179 3.27 21.10 -8.02
N HIS A 180 3.53 22.31 -7.52
CA HIS A 180 3.21 22.73 -6.15
C HIS A 180 2.05 23.72 -6.09
N HIS A 181 1.18 23.73 -7.12
CA HIS A 181 0.02 24.62 -7.20
C HIS A 181 0.35 26.09 -6.91
N PHE A 182 1.55 26.54 -7.30
CA PHE A 182 2.02 27.91 -7.10
C PHE A 182 2.17 28.34 -5.62
N TYR A 183 2.25 27.37 -4.69
CA TYR A 183 2.42 27.64 -3.27
C TYR A 183 3.84 28.14 -2.91
N GLY A 184 3.95 28.94 -1.84
CA GLY A 184 5.22 29.17 -1.14
C GLY A 184 6.20 30.20 -1.73
N TYR A 185 5.97 30.72 -2.94
CA TYR A 185 6.84 31.76 -3.53
C TYR A 185 6.45 33.20 -3.11
N ASN A 186 5.18 33.43 -2.77
CA ASN A 186 4.62 34.76 -2.46
C ASN A 186 4.11 34.89 -1.00
N SER A 187 4.68 34.17 -0.03
CA SER A 187 4.29 34.37 1.37
C SER A 187 4.76 35.73 1.89
N GLU A 188 3.89 36.46 2.59
CA GLU A 188 4.14 37.80 3.16
C GLU A 188 5.41 37.89 4.05
N ASP A 189 5.90 36.75 4.55
CA ASP A 189 7.08 36.64 5.43
C ASP A 189 8.45 36.58 4.71
N ASN A 190 8.51 36.63 3.37
CA ASN A 190 9.75 36.54 2.56
C ASN A 190 10.63 35.27 2.77
N ALA A 191 10.22 34.31 3.61
CA ALA A 191 10.95 33.06 3.82
C ALA A 191 10.48 31.98 2.83
N PRO A 192 11.35 31.45 1.95
CA PRO A 192 10.98 30.38 1.03
C PRO A 192 10.53 29.14 1.80
N PHE A 193 9.47 28.49 1.32
CA PHE A 193 8.98 27.25 1.91
C PHE A 193 9.89 26.08 1.53
N GLU A 194 10.45 25.40 2.54
CA GLU A 194 11.25 24.20 2.35
C GLU A 194 10.42 22.93 2.62
N TYR A 195 10.56 21.95 1.74
CA TYR A 195 9.92 20.64 1.86
C TYR A 195 10.98 19.52 1.85
N PRO A 196 10.71 18.36 2.47
CA PRO A 196 11.74 17.34 2.64
C PRO A 196 12.14 16.70 1.30
N ASP A 197 13.40 16.29 1.18
CA ASP A 197 13.80 15.30 0.20
C ASP A 197 13.70 13.89 0.79
N PHE A 198 12.75 13.10 0.32
CA PHE A 198 12.55 11.72 0.79
C PHE A 198 13.75 10.81 0.53
N GLY A 199 14.51 11.03 -0.57
CA GLY A 199 15.69 10.24 -0.91
C GLY A 199 16.84 10.44 0.10
N CYS A 200 16.93 11.63 0.68
CA CYS A 200 17.88 11.95 1.76
C CYS A 200 17.36 11.54 3.15
N GLY A 201 16.11 11.09 3.25
CA GLY A 201 15.43 10.76 4.48
C GLY A 201 14.97 11.96 5.31
N MET A 202 14.02 11.70 6.20
CA MET A 202 13.50 12.68 7.15
C MET A 202 13.18 12.05 8.51
N VAL A 203 13.17 12.85 9.56
CA VAL A 203 12.90 12.42 10.93
C VAL A 203 11.83 13.28 11.57
N LEU A 204 10.89 12.63 12.25
CA LEU A 204 9.82 13.25 13.04
C LEU A 204 9.95 12.83 14.51
N SER A 205 9.71 13.74 15.44
CA SER A 205 9.61 13.43 16.86
C SER A 205 8.30 12.72 17.20
N LYS A 206 8.28 12.00 18.32
CA LYS A 206 7.08 11.37 18.88
C LYS A 206 5.91 12.37 19.00
N SER A 207 6.15 13.53 19.63
CA SER A 207 5.09 14.54 19.80
C SER A 207 4.47 14.98 18.48
N LEU A 208 5.29 15.19 17.44
CA LEU A 208 4.78 15.57 16.13
C LEU A 208 3.94 14.47 15.49
N VAL A 209 4.40 13.22 15.53
CA VAL A 209 3.65 12.09 14.97
C VAL A 209 2.31 11.89 15.68
N GLU A 210 2.28 11.97 17.02
CA GLU A 210 1.04 11.86 17.80
C GLU A 210 0.03 12.94 17.42
N LYS A 211 0.47 14.19 17.24
CA LYS A 211 -0.40 15.29 16.79
C LYS A 211 -0.89 15.10 15.36
N LEU A 212 -0.04 14.60 14.45
CA LEU A 212 -0.45 14.29 13.08
C LEU A 212 -1.52 13.20 13.06
N VAL A 213 -1.34 12.11 13.81
CA VAL A 213 -2.32 11.03 13.93
C VAL A 213 -3.67 11.55 14.47
N GLN A 214 -3.65 12.46 15.44
CA GLN A 214 -4.87 13.10 15.93
C GLN A 214 -5.57 13.96 14.87
N LYS A 215 -4.82 14.65 14.00
CA LYS A 215 -5.37 15.47 12.91
C LYS A 215 -5.94 14.65 11.76
N LEU A 216 -5.38 13.46 11.49
CA LEU A 216 -5.91 12.54 10.47
C LEU A 216 -7.36 12.11 10.75
N ALA A 217 -7.82 12.17 12.01
CA ALA A 217 -9.20 11.84 12.37
C ALA A 217 -10.24 12.86 11.86
N THR A 218 -9.81 14.07 11.46
CA THR A 218 -10.68 15.11 10.90
C THR A 218 -10.47 15.19 9.38
N SER A 219 -11.25 14.42 8.63
CA SER A 219 -11.01 14.16 7.20
C SER A 219 -11.38 15.34 6.29
N LYS A 220 -10.48 15.68 5.36
CA LYS A 220 -10.81 16.32 4.09
C LYS A 220 -10.36 15.42 2.93
N PHE A 221 -11.00 15.58 1.78
CA PHE A 221 -10.58 14.91 0.54
C PHE A 221 -9.69 15.85 -0.26
N LYS A 222 -8.52 15.37 -0.68
CA LYS A 222 -7.71 16.06 -1.69
C LYS A 222 -8.15 15.62 -3.07
N GLN A 223 -8.30 16.59 -3.98
CA GLN A 223 -8.65 16.27 -5.36
C GLN A 223 -7.47 15.61 -6.08
N PHE A 224 -6.27 16.20 -5.99
CA PHE A 224 -5.05 15.69 -6.59
C PHE A 224 -3.91 15.62 -5.57
N SER A 225 -3.06 14.61 -5.73
CA SER A 225 -1.76 14.51 -5.07
C SER A 225 -0.67 14.38 -6.13
N ILE A 226 0.16 15.42 -6.27
CA ILE A 226 1.13 15.57 -7.34
C ILE A 226 2.54 15.29 -6.80
N ASP A 227 2.97 16.08 -5.83
CA ASP A 227 4.27 15.94 -5.18
C ASP A 227 4.06 15.60 -3.70
N ALA A 228 4.21 14.32 -3.37
CA ALA A 228 3.97 13.81 -2.03
C ALA A 228 4.88 14.43 -0.96
N LYS A 229 6.13 14.79 -1.29
CA LYS A 229 7.08 15.36 -0.34
C LYS A 229 6.75 16.83 -0.04
N HIS A 230 6.40 17.61 -1.07
CA HIS A 230 5.92 18.97 -0.90
C HIS A 230 4.60 18.99 -0.11
N GLU A 231 3.63 18.17 -0.52
CA GLU A 231 2.32 18.09 0.14
C GLU A 231 2.41 17.62 1.59
N PHE A 232 3.34 16.71 1.91
CA PHE A 232 3.55 16.25 3.27
C PHE A 232 4.14 17.36 4.16
N GLY A 233 5.19 18.05 3.68
CA GLY A 233 5.75 19.20 4.39
C GLY A 233 4.70 20.30 4.60
N LEU A 234 3.90 20.57 3.57
CA LEU A 234 2.83 21.57 3.62
C LEU A 234 1.74 21.19 4.62
N TYR A 235 1.32 19.91 4.62
CA TYR A 235 0.32 19.41 5.56
C TYR A 235 0.76 19.59 7.01
N ILE A 236 2.03 19.27 7.33
CA ILE A 236 2.59 19.48 8.66
C ILE A 236 2.53 20.97 9.04
N PHE A 237 2.95 21.84 8.12
CA PHE A 237 2.98 23.27 8.38
C PHE A 237 1.58 23.86 8.59
N GLU A 238 0.61 23.56 7.71
CA GLU A 238 -0.75 24.11 7.78
C GLU A 238 -1.54 23.59 8.99
N ASN A 239 -1.34 22.33 9.39
CA ASN A 239 -2.16 21.72 10.45
C ASN A 239 -1.54 21.80 11.84
N ILE A 240 -0.21 21.83 11.94
CA ILE A 240 0.53 21.81 13.20
C ILE A 240 1.37 23.07 13.41
N GLY A 241 1.73 23.81 12.35
CA GLY A 241 2.57 25.01 12.43
C GLY A 241 4.07 24.72 12.46
N VAL A 242 4.48 23.47 12.21
CA VAL A 242 5.89 23.05 12.25
C VAL A 242 6.50 23.14 10.86
N ARG A 243 7.68 23.75 10.76
CA ARG A 243 8.47 23.81 9.52
C ARG A 243 9.57 22.75 9.54
N LEU A 244 9.95 22.29 8.36
CA LEU A 244 11.16 21.48 8.19
C LEU A 244 12.37 22.29 8.68
N THR A 245 13.21 21.66 9.49
CA THR A 245 14.55 22.15 9.79
C THR A 245 15.54 21.44 8.87
N SER A 246 15.96 22.13 7.81
CA SER A 246 16.92 21.60 6.84
C SER A 246 18.31 21.40 7.45
N MET A 247 18.85 20.19 7.30
CA MET A 247 20.12 19.74 7.87
C MET A 247 20.95 18.99 6.80
N PRO A 248 21.42 19.67 5.73
CA PRO A 248 22.05 19.04 4.56
C PRO A 248 23.37 18.30 4.87
N GLU A 249 24.02 18.64 5.99
CA GLU A 249 25.24 17.97 6.47
C GLU A 249 24.97 16.61 7.13
N LEU A 250 23.73 16.37 7.58
CA LEU A 250 23.29 15.10 8.19
C LEU A 250 22.44 14.27 7.22
N PHE A 251 21.59 14.91 6.42
CA PHE A 251 20.74 14.28 5.40
C PHE A 251 21.28 14.68 4.04
N CYS A 252 22.02 13.79 3.41
CA CYS A 252 22.93 14.14 2.32
C CYS A 252 22.52 13.56 0.98
N TYR A 253 22.92 14.22 -0.11
CA TYR A 253 22.84 13.62 -1.45
C TYR A 253 23.89 12.54 -1.68
N GLU A 254 25.10 12.74 -1.17
CA GLU A 254 26.21 11.81 -1.31
C GLU A 254 26.77 11.44 0.05
N LYS A 255 27.45 10.30 0.13
CA LYS A 255 28.07 9.84 1.37
C LYS A 255 29.18 10.80 1.81
N SER A 256 29.09 11.31 3.03
CA SER A 256 30.17 12.03 3.73
C SER A 256 30.37 11.46 5.13
N GLU A 257 31.46 11.86 5.80
CA GLU A 257 31.77 11.43 7.17
C GLU A 257 30.70 11.85 8.20
N LYS A 258 29.96 12.92 7.91
CA LYS A 258 28.93 13.48 8.80
C LYS A 258 27.52 13.01 8.47
N CYS A 259 27.32 12.33 7.34
CA CYS A 259 25.99 11.95 6.90
C CYS A 259 25.38 10.86 7.78
N ALA A 260 24.23 11.18 8.37
CA ALA A 260 23.36 10.24 9.05
C ALA A 260 22.52 9.44 8.05
N VAL A 261 22.05 10.09 6.99
CA VAL A 261 21.31 9.45 5.89
C VAL A 261 21.84 9.99 4.57
N TRP A 262 22.01 9.14 3.57
CA TRP A 262 22.38 9.57 2.23
C TRP A 262 21.72 8.72 1.14
N LEU A 263 21.57 9.30 -0.04
CA LEU A 263 21.13 8.57 -1.22
C LEU A 263 22.26 7.67 -1.73
N SER A 264 21.97 6.39 -1.93
CA SER A 264 22.85 5.47 -2.65
C SER A 264 22.25 5.23 -4.01
N VAL A 265 22.87 5.78 -5.05
CA VAL A 265 22.54 5.43 -6.42
C VAL A 265 22.86 3.94 -6.59
N GLU A 266 21.85 3.12 -6.86
CA GLU A 266 22.05 1.68 -7.01
C GLU A 266 22.94 1.38 -8.23
N GLU A 267 23.81 0.39 -8.06
CA GLU A 267 24.45 -0.28 -9.18
C GLU A 267 23.38 -1.00 -10.01
N SER A 268 23.61 -1.17 -11.31
CA SER A 268 22.67 -1.85 -12.22
C SER A 268 22.16 -3.17 -11.62
N CYS A 269 20.84 -3.35 -11.53
CA CYS A 269 20.23 -4.57 -10.97
C CYS A 269 20.53 -5.83 -11.79
N GLY A 270 20.87 -5.66 -13.06
CA GLY A 270 21.27 -6.72 -13.96
C GLY A 270 21.85 -6.20 -15.26
N ALA A 271 21.83 -7.05 -16.28
CA ALA A 271 22.14 -6.60 -17.64
C ALA A 271 21.01 -5.70 -18.15
N PRO A 272 21.33 -4.57 -18.82
CA PRO A 272 20.32 -3.67 -19.36
C PRO A 272 19.37 -4.38 -20.32
N VAL A 273 18.08 -4.07 -20.26
CA VAL A 273 17.09 -4.66 -21.16
C VAL A 273 17.37 -4.26 -22.60
N HIS A 274 17.42 -5.22 -23.52
CA HIS A 274 17.63 -4.91 -24.92
C HIS A 274 16.42 -4.16 -25.53
N THR A 275 16.68 -3.13 -26.33
CA THR A 275 15.61 -2.28 -26.91
C THR A 275 14.71 -3.01 -27.90
N ASP A 276 15.11 -4.18 -28.42
CA ASP A 276 14.24 -5.06 -29.23
C ASP A 276 13.15 -5.75 -28.39
N LYS A 277 13.33 -5.83 -27.07
CA LYS A 277 12.35 -6.37 -26.11
C LYS A 277 11.37 -5.31 -25.60
N ILE A 278 11.49 -4.07 -26.07
CA ILE A 278 10.62 -2.97 -25.67
C ILE A 278 9.82 -2.54 -26.89
N TYR A 279 8.50 -2.55 -26.77
CA TYR A 279 7.62 -1.94 -27.74
C TYR A 279 7.27 -0.53 -27.28
N VAL A 280 7.32 0.44 -28.20
CA VAL A 280 7.11 1.85 -27.90
C VAL A 280 5.92 2.39 -28.70
N GLY A 281 4.89 2.88 -28.00
CA GLY A 281 3.77 3.62 -28.60
C GLY A 281 3.87 5.11 -28.28
N ILE A 282 4.07 5.94 -29.30
CA ILE A 282 4.07 7.41 -29.15
C ILE A 282 2.70 7.96 -29.52
N LYS A 283 2.04 8.64 -28.59
CA LYS A 283 0.76 9.32 -28.86
C LYS A 283 1.07 10.68 -29.50
N THR A 284 0.47 10.94 -30.66
CA THR A 284 0.62 12.21 -31.39
C THR A 284 -0.65 12.54 -32.17
N TRP A 285 -0.64 13.65 -32.90
CA TRP A 285 -1.68 13.97 -33.88
C TRP A 285 -1.09 14.77 -35.04
N SER A 286 -1.86 14.90 -36.11
CA SER A 286 -1.45 15.48 -37.39
C SER A 286 -0.85 16.88 -37.29
N GLY A 287 -1.25 17.70 -36.32
CA GLY A 287 -0.66 19.02 -36.08
C GLY A 287 0.76 19.01 -35.52
N TYR A 288 1.21 17.90 -34.93
CA TYR A 288 2.54 17.78 -34.31
C TYR A 288 3.52 16.90 -35.08
N HIS A 289 3.12 16.42 -36.26
CA HIS A 289 4.00 15.65 -37.14
C HIS A 289 5.30 16.42 -37.43
N ILE A 290 5.23 17.71 -37.75
CA ILE A 290 6.42 18.49 -38.14
C ILE A 290 7.14 19.10 -36.93
N SER A 291 6.42 19.48 -35.88
CA SER A 291 7.00 20.25 -34.77
C SER A 291 7.59 19.38 -33.66
N ARG A 292 7.00 18.22 -33.35
CA ARG A 292 7.38 17.40 -32.18
C ARG A 292 8.03 16.07 -32.56
N LEU A 293 7.46 15.32 -33.50
CA LEU A 293 8.00 14.00 -33.88
C LEU A 293 9.47 14.01 -34.36
N PRO A 294 9.98 15.04 -35.08
CA PRO A 294 11.39 15.08 -35.46
C PRO A 294 12.32 15.15 -34.25
N VAL A 295 11.88 15.78 -33.15
CA VAL A 295 12.65 15.83 -31.90
C VAL A 295 12.75 14.43 -31.31
N VAL A 296 11.62 13.72 -31.15
CA VAL A 296 11.58 12.34 -30.64
C VAL A 296 12.49 11.44 -31.48
N LYS A 297 12.36 11.49 -32.82
CA LYS A 297 13.17 10.68 -33.76
C LYS A 297 14.67 10.95 -33.66
N ARG A 298 15.07 12.21 -33.53
CA ARG A 298 16.49 12.63 -33.54
C ARG A 298 17.16 12.51 -32.17
N THR A 299 16.40 12.41 -31.08
CA THR A 299 16.95 12.33 -29.72
C THR A 299 17.01 10.88 -29.23
N TRP A 300 15.86 10.26 -28.99
CA TRP A 300 15.78 8.98 -28.29
C TRP A 300 15.04 7.88 -29.06
N GLY A 301 14.02 8.24 -29.86
CA GLY A 301 13.16 7.29 -30.56
C GLY A 301 13.90 6.40 -31.56
N GLY A 302 14.97 6.92 -32.18
CA GLY A 302 15.80 6.16 -33.13
C GLY A 302 16.58 4.99 -32.53
N LYS A 303 16.58 4.82 -31.20
CA LYS A 303 17.22 3.68 -30.51
C LYS A 303 16.33 2.44 -30.39
N PHE A 304 15.03 2.59 -30.69
CA PHE A 304 14.07 1.49 -30.64
C PHE A 304 13.81 0.94 -32.04
N LEU A 305 13.83 -0.40 -32.14
CA LEU A 305 13.44 -1.09 -33.38
C LEU A 305 11.92 -1.18 -33.52
N ASN A 306 11.21 -1.30 -32.39
CA ASN A 306 9.77 -1.52 -32.33
C ASN A 306 9.08 -0.27 -31.78
N ILE A 307 9.00 0.78 -32.59
CA ILE A 307 8.37 2.05 -32.24
C ILE A 307 7.30 2.41 -33.27
N GLU A 308 6.11 2.73 -32.78
CA GLU A 308 4.98 3.20 -33.61
C GLU A 308 4.53 4.59 -33.15
N TYR A 309 4.38 5.51 -34.12
CA TYR A 309 3.88 6.86 -33.90
C TYR A 309 2.38 6.88 -34.19
N VAL A 310 1.55 6.82 -33.15
CA VAL A 310 0.10 6.66 -33.24
C VAL A 310 -0.59 8.01 -33.33
N SER A 311 -1.17 8.28 -34.49
CA SER A 311 -1.76 9.56 -34.86
C SER A 311 -3.23 9.42 -35.30
N ASP A 312 -3.94 10.53 -35.42
CA ASP A 312 -5.26 10.58 -36.08
C ASP A 312 -5.13 10.33 -37.59
N LYS A 313 -3.97 10.61 -38.20
CA LYS A 313 -3.72 10.44 -39.64
C LYS A 313 -2.41 9.71 -39.92
N THR A 314 -2.46 8.80 -40.89
CA THR A 314 -1.26 8.20 -41.48
C THR A 314 -0.52 9.22 -42.33
N ASP A 315 0.78 9.32 -42.11
CA ASP A 315 1.72 10.14 -42.85
C ASP A 315 2.92 9.27 -43.21
N GLN A 316 3.27 9.19 -44.49
CA GLN A 316 4.39 8.37 -44.94
C GLN A 316 5.75 9.08 -44.76
N THR A 317 5.75 10.42 -44.64
CA THR A 317 6.98 11.21 -44.49
C THR A 317 7.57 11.06 -43.08
N ILE A 318 6.69 10.91 -42.09
CA ILE A 318 7.00 10.53 -40.73
C ILE A 318 6.06 9.38 -40.45
N PRO A 319 6.52 8.11 -40.51
CA PRO A 319 5.67 6.91 -40.64
C PRO A 319 4.73 6.74 -39.44
N THR A 320 3.65 7.52 -39.42
CA THR A 320 2.61 7.48 -38.40
C THR A 320 1.56 6.46 -38.79
N ILE A 321 0.96 5.85 -37.80
CA ILE A 321 -0.07 4.84 -37.96
C ILE A 321 -1.35 5.41 -37.36
N SER A 322 -2.46 5.24 -38.06
CA SER A 322 -3.79 5.57 -37.56
C SER A 322 -4.56 4.29 -37.29
N PHE A 323 -5.08 4.15 -36.08
CA PHE A 323 -6.01 3.08 -35.70
C PHE A 323 -7.48 3.51 -35.86
N GLY A 324 -7.75 4.58 -36.61
CA GLY A 324 -9.10 5.13 -36.79
C GLY A 324 -9.60 5.96 -35.58
N VAL A 325 -8.71 6.32 -34.66
CA VAL A 325 -9.04 7.16 -33.50
C VAL A 325 -8.76 8.62 -33.84
N ASN A 326 -9.80 9.46 -33.81
CA ASN A 326 -9.68 10.90 -34.05
C ASN A 326 -8.91 11.61 -32.93
N ASN A 327 -8.36 12.78 -33.24
CA ASN A 327 -7.75 13.64 -32.22
C ASN A 327 -8.80 14.22 -31.25
N THR A 328 -8.38 14.43 -30.01
CA THR A 328 -9.16 14.96 -28.89
C THR A 328 -8.34 16.02 -28.16
N GLU A 329 -8.98 16.98 -27.47
CA GLU A 329 -8.25 18.08 -26.81
C GLU A 329 -7.96 17.86 -25.32
N ARG A 330 -8.78 17.06 -24.60
CA ARG A 330 -8.74 16.97 -23.13
C ARG A 330 -8.13 15.71 -22.55
N GLY A 331 -8.10 14.63 -23.33
CA GLY A 331 -7.61 13.32 -22.89
C GLY A 331 -7.56 12.37 -24.06
N HIS A 332 -6.85 11.25 -23.91
CA HIS A 332 -6.49 10.38 -25.04
C HIS A 332 -6.81 8.90 -24.79
N CYS A 333 -7.81 8.61 -23.95
CA CYS A 333 -8.12 7.24 -23.52
C CYS A 333 -8.26 6.25 -24.68
N ALA A 334 -9.07 6.56 -25.70
CA ALA A 334 -9.25 5.65 -26.83
C ALA A 334 -7.94 5.37 -27.59
N LYS A 335 -7.06 6.37 -27.74
CA LYS A 335 -5.78 6.23 -28.42
C LYS A 335 -4.81 5.38 -27.60
N THR A 336 -4.78 5.58 -26.30
CA THR A 336 -3.95 4.80 -25.37
C THR A 336 -4.41 3.34 -25.33
N PHE A 337 -5.72 3.08 -25.25
CA PHE A 337 -6.25 1.71 -25.29
C PHE A 337 -6.01 1.02 -26.64
N ALA A 338 -6.07 1.74 -27.76
CA ALA A 338 -5.68 1.20 -29.05
C ALA A 338 -4.20 0.76 -29.09
N ILE A 339 -3.30 1.47 -28.38
CA ILE A 339 -1.89 1.05 -28.22
C ILE A 339 -1.79 -0.21 -27.36
N LEU A 340 -2.56 -0.31 -26.27
CA LEU A 340 -2.58 -1.50 -25.42
C LEU A 340 -3.06 -2.74 -26.20
N GLU A 341 -4.14 -2.61 -26.97
CA GLU A 341 -4.66 -3.67 -27.85
C GLU A 341 -3.66 -4.06 -28.93
N ARG A 342 -3.02 -3.07 -29.58
CA ARG A 342 -1.96 -3.29 -30.57
C ARG A 342 -0.82 -4.13 -29.98
N PHE A 343 -0.37 -3.78 -28.77
CA PHE A 343 0.68 -4.52 -28.09
C PHE A 343 0.29 -5.98 -27.79
N LEU A 344 -0.92 -6.23 -27.30
CA LEU A 344 -1.38 -7.60 -27.03
C LEU A 344 -1.54 -8.45 -28.30
N ASN A 345 -2.02 -7.84 -29.38
CA ASN A 345 -2.13 -8.55 -30.66
C ASN A 345 -0.75 -9.00 -31.16
N LEU A 346 0.25 -8.12 -31.09
CA LEU A 346 1.63 -8.47 -31.46
C LEU A 346 2.23 -9.57 -30.56
N GLN A 347 1.96 -9.52 -29.25
CA GLN A 347 2.40 -10.57 -28.32
C GLN A 347 1.78 -11.94 -28.62
N ASN A 348 0.55 -11.97 -29.13
CA ASN A 348 -0.15 -13.21 -29.50
C ASN A 348 0.34 -13.76 -30.84
N GLU A 349 0.59 -12.89 -31.83
CA GLU A 349 1.09 -13.26 -33.15
C GLU A 349 2.53 -13.79 -33.09
N ILE A 350 3.38 -13.15 -32.27
CA ILE A 350 4.78 -13.48 -32.11
C ILE A 350 5.03 -13.75 -30.62
N LYS A 351 4.74 -14.98 -30.18
CA LYS A 351 4.80 -15.38 -28.77
C LYS A 351 6.04 -14.82 -28.06
N SER A 352 5.81 -13.99 -27.04
CA SER A 352 6.81 -13.47 -26.11
C SER A 352 7.89 -12.59 -26.76
N GLN A 353 7.53 -11.76 -27.74
CA GLN A 353 8.48 -10.84 -28.38
C GLN A 353 8.96 -9.75 -27.41
N PHE A 354 8.04 -9.18 -26.62
CA PHE A 354 8.30 -8.00 -25.81
C PHE A 354 8.24 -8.30 -24.30
N GLN A 355 9.16 -7.72 -23.56
CA GLN A 355 9.15 -7.71 -22.09
C GLN A 355 8.44 -6.47 -21.54
N TRP A 356 8.44 -5.36 -22.28
CA TRP A 356 7.88 -4.10 -21.80
C TRP A 356 7.16 -3.35 -22.91
N LEU A 357 6.10 -2.64 -22.52
CA LEU A 357 5.45 -1.61 -23.32
C LEU A 357 5.75 -0.24 -22.72
N LEU A 358 6.34 0.66 -23.49
CA LEU A 358 6.45 2.09 -23.15
C LEU A 358 5.43 2.88 -23.96
N ILE A 359 4.58 3.65 -23.27
CA ILE A 359 3.70 4.65 -23.89
C ILE A 359 4.21 6.03 -23.48
N ALA A 360 4.41 6.92 -24.45
CA ALA A 360 4.87 8.30 -24.22
C ALA A 360 4.12 9.30 -25.11
N ASP A 361 4.13 10.56 -24.71
CA ASP A 361 3.61 11.67 -25.51
C ASP A 361 4.68 12.17 -26.50
N ASP A 362 4.25 12.89 -27.53
CA ASP A 362 5.15 13.40 -28.56
C ASP A 362 6.07 14.54 -28.09
N ASP A 363 5.83 15.06 -26.89
CA ASP A 363 6.65 16.01 -26.15
C ASP A 363 7.30 15.41 -24.88
N THR A 364 7.43 14.08 -24.83
CA THR A 364 8.25 13.38 -23.83
C THR A 364 9.68 13.15 -24.34
N LEU A 365 10.69 13.48 -23.52
CA LEU A 365 12.09 13.12 -23.74
C LEU A 365 12.48 11.97 -22.80
N VAL A 366 13.22 10.98 -23.31
CA VAL A 366 13.61 9.78 -22.55
C VAL A 366 15.09 9.48 -22.69
N SER A 367 15.79 9.26 -21.57
CA SER A 367 17.12 8.64 -21.55
C SER A 367 16.97 7.12 -21.72
N VAL A 368 17.28 6.61 -22.92
CA VAL A 368 17.10 5.18 -23.23
C VAL A 368 18.01 4.30 -22.39
N GLU A 369 19.26 4.71 -22.19
CA GLU A 369 20.25 4.00 -21.38
C GLU A 369 19.75 3.81 -19.95
N ARG A 370 19.31 4.90 -19.30
CA ARG A 370 18.78 4.82 -17.92
C ARG A 370 17.47 4.05 -17.84
N LEU A 371 16.62 4.16 -18.88
CA LEU A 371 15.38 3.39 -18.95
C LEU A 371 15.66 1.89 -18.99
N VAL A 372 16.57 1.42 -19.85
CA VAL A 372 16.85 -0.03 -19.97
C VAL A 372 17.54 -0.59 -18.73
N ASP A 373 18.34 0.23 -18.04
CA ASP A 373 18.96 -0.10 -16.76
C ASP A 373 17.88 -0.21 -15.67
N LEU A 374 16.97 0.76 -15.57
CA LEU A 374 15.82 0.73 -14.65
C LEU A 374 14.99 -0.54 -14.85
N LEU A 375 14.66 -0.89 -16.09
CA LEU A 375 13.82 -2.06 -16.38
C LEU A 375 14.50 -3.39 -16.05
N SER A 376 15.83 -3.41 -15.88
CA SER A 376 16.54 -4.59 -15.38
C SER A 376 16.27 -4.87 -13.90
N CYS A 377 15.74 -3.88 -13.16
CA CYS A 377 15.41 -4.00 -11.74
C CYS A 377 14.02 -4.60 -11.47
N TYR A 378 13.21 -4.79 -12.50
CA TYR A 378 11.83 -5.30 -12.36
C TYR A 378 11.63 -6.59 -13.15
N ASP A 379 10.82 -7.49 -12.61
CA ASP A 379 10.41 -8.70 -13.32
C ASP A 379 9.24 -8.39 -14.26
N SER A 380 9.48 -8.46 -15.57
CA SER A 380 8.44 -8.28 -16.60
C SER A 380 7.33 -9.35 -16.58
N ALA A 381 7.51 -10.47 -15.87
CA ALA A 381 6.47 -11.46 -15.67
C ALA A 381 5.42 -10.99 -14.64
N GLU A 382 5.83 -10.15 -13.70
CA GLU A 382 4.95 -9.59 -12.68
C GLU A 382 3.98 -8.57 -13.27
N LYS A 383 2.82 -8.47 -12.63
CA LYS A 383 1.77 -7.54 -13.05
C LYS A 383 2.05 -6.16 -12.48
N VAL A 384 2.79 -5.32 -13.22
CA VAL A 384 3.25 -4.01 -12.74
C VAL A 384 3.13 -2.91 -13.78
N ILE A 385 2.91 -1.69 -13.30
CA ILE A 385 3.04 -0.43 -14.05
C ILE A 385 4.13 0.42 -13.38
N ILE A 386 4.99 1.02 -14.19
CA ILE A 386 6.13 1.83 -13.73
C ILE A 386 6.02 3.22 -14.36
N GLY A 387 6.21 4.27 -13.56
CA GLY A 387 6.19 5.66 -14.03
C GLY A 387 6.29 6.67 -12.90
N GLU A 388 6.12 7.95 -13.20
CA GLU A 388 5.85 8.93 -12.15
C GLU A 388 4.40 8.74 -11.65
N ARG A 389 4.19 8.78 -10.34
CA ARG A 389 2.93 8.36 -9.71
C ARG A 389 2.25 9.55 -9.08
N TYR A 390 1.09 9.93 -9.60
CA TYR A 390 0.21 10.90 -8.96
C TYR A 390 -0.95 10.19 -8.28
N GLY A 391 -1.72 10.95 -7.52
CA GLY A 391 -2.88 10.50 -6.76
C GLY A 391 -4.12 11.31 -7.07
N PHE A 392 -5.27 10.66 -6.98
CA PHE A 392 -6.57 11.32 -7.13
C PHE A 392 -7.53 10.88 -6.03
N GLY A 393 -8.25 11.85 -5.47
CA GLY A 393 -9.32 11.61 -4.50
C GLY A 393 -8.86 10.99 -3.18
N PHE A 394 -7.60 11.14 -2.81
CA PHE A 394 -7.09 10.59 -1.56
C PHE A 394 -7.76 11.27 -0.35
N SER A 395 -8.26 10.45 0.57
CA SER A 395 -8.58 10.90 1.93
C SER A 395 -7.28 11.14 2.70
N ASP A 396 -7.31 12.00 3.72
CA ASP A 396 -6.13 12.25 4.55
C ASP A 396 -5.57 10.96 5.19
N ASP A 397 -6.44 9.99 5.53
CA ASP A 397 -6.03 8.68 6.06
C ASP A 397 -5.58 7.67 5.00
N GLY A 398 -5.59 8.04 3.72
CA GLY A 398 -5.13 7.24 2.58
C GLY A 398 -5.98 6.01 2.26
N LYS A 399 -7.15 5.82 2.90
CA LYS A 399 -8.00 4.64 2.68
C LYS A 399 -8.83 4.72 1.41
N TYR A 400 -9.15 5.92 0.96
CA TYR A 400 -9.87 6.19 -0.28
C TYR A 400 -8.95 6.90 -1.27
N GLY A 401 -9.37 6.94 -2.53
CA GLY A 401 -8.57 7.47 -3.64
C GLY A 401 -7.78 6.38 -4.35
N TYR A 402 -7.06 6.78 -5.39
CA TYR A 402 -6.23 5.86 -6.17
C TYR A 402 -5.03 6.58 -6.77
N SER A 403 -3.98 5.82 -7.07
CA SER A 403 -2.81 6.29 -7.79
C SER A 403 -2.96 6.09 -9.28
N TYR A 404 -2.29 6.93 -10.07
CA TYR A 404 -2.20 6.78 -11.52
C TYR A 404 -0.80 7.11 -12.03
N PRO A 405 -0.31 6.43 -13.08
CA PRO A 405 0.96 6.76 -13.72
C PRO A 405 0.76 7.97 -14.64
N THR A 406 1.56 9.02 -14.52
CA THR A 406 1.36 10.22 -15.35
C THR A 406 1.70 9.94 -16.81
N GLY A 407 0.83 10.35 -17.73
CA GLY A 407 0.97 10.01 -19.16
C GLY A 407 2.23 10.60 -19.81
N GLY A 408 2.54 11.86 -19.50
CA GLY A 408 3.62 12.64 -20.10
C GLY A 408 5.01 12.27 -19.58
N SER A 409 5.11 11.79 -18.33
CA SER A 409 6.40 11.24 -17.83
C SER A 409 6.80 9.95 -18.58
N GLY A 410 5.86 9.32 -19.28
CA GLY A 410 6.00 8.01 -19.87
C GLY A 410 5.46 6.93 -18.94
N MET A 411 4.61 6.06 -19.47
CA MET A 411 4.01 4.95 -18.74
C MET A 411 4.59 3.64 -19.25
N ILE A 412 5.10 2.81 -18.35
CA ILE A 412 5.70 1.52 -18.69
C ILE A 412 4.86 0.40 -18.11
N PHE A 413 4.55 -0.60 -18.93
CA PHE A 413 3.66 -1.70 -18.59
C PHE A 413 4.35 -3.05 -18.82
N ALA A 414 4.20 -3.94 -17.85
CA ALA A 414 4.44 -5.36 -18.06
C ALA A 414 3.30 -5.98 -18.89
N PRO A 415 3.57 -7.04 -19.70
CA PRO A 415 2.55 -7.66 -20.55
C PRO A 415 1.30 -8.15 -19.80
N SER A 416 1.49 -8.68 -18.59
CA SER A 416 0.39 -9.14 -17.72
C SER A 416 -0.49 -7.99 -17.24
N ALA A 417 0.08 -6.80 -17.01
CA ALA A 417 -0.68 -5.58 -16.68
C ALA A 417 -1.50 -5.10 -17.88
N VAL A 418 -0.92 -5.10 -19.09
CA VAL A 418 -1.66 -4.75 -20.31
C VAL A 418 -2.84 -5.69 -20.54
N SER A 419 -2.63 -7.00 -20.36
CA SER A 419 -3.68 -8.01 -20.51
C SER A 419 -4.87 -7.77 -19.57
N ALA A 420 -4.61 -7.49 -18.29
CA ALA A 420 -5.65 -7.16 -17.31
C ALA A 420 -6.39 -5.85 -17.66
N LEU A 421 -5.67 -4.80 -18.07
CA LEU A 421 -6.28 -3.52 -18.45
C LEU A 421 -7.20 -3.67 -19.67
N VAL A 422 -6.75 -4.34 -20.74
CA VAL A 422 -7.59 -4.51 -21.95
C VAL A 422 -8.80 -5.40 -21.69
N ALA A 423 -8.68 -6.42 -20.81
CA ALA A 423 -9.79 -7.31 -20.51
C ALA A 423 -10.88 -6.65 -19.66
N ASN A 424 -10.50 -5.82 -18.69
CA ASN A 424 -11.39 -5.40 -17.60
C ASN A 424 -11.61 -3.89 -17.49
N CYS A 425 -10.92 -3.08 -18.30
CA CYS A 425 -11.06 -1.62 -18.28
C CYS A 425 -11.74 -1.10 -19.56
N LEU A 426 -12.54 -0.05 -19.40
CA LEU A 426 -13.21 0.64 -20.51
C LEU A 426 -13.02 2.14 -20.36
N CYS A 427 -12.75 2.81 -21.48
CA CYS A 427 -12.79 4.26 -21.55
C CYS A 427 -14.23 4.77 -21.40
N PRO A 428 -14.54 5.65 -20.42
CA PRO A 428 -15.86 6.27 -20.32
C PRO A 428 -16.21 7.09 -21.56
N SER A 429 -15.22 7.77 -22.12
CA SER A 429 -15.28 8.48 -23.40
C SER A 429 -13.91 8.43 -24.09
N PRO A 430 -13.84 8.62 -25.42
CA PRO A 430 -12.57 8.66 -26.14
C PRO A 430 -11.59 9.72 -25.63
N ASP A 431 -12.12 10.84 -25.12
CA ASP A 431 -11.38 12.00 -24.61
C ASP A 431 -11.19 12.00 -23.08
N SER A 432 -11.51 10.90 -22.40
CA SER A 432 -11.22 10.74 -20.97
C SER A 432 -9.70 10.84 -20.70
N PRO A 433 -9.27 11.38 -19.55
CA PRO A 433 -7.85 11.42 -19.14
C PRO A 433 -7.34 9.99 -18.98
N ASP A 434 -6.47 9.57 -19.90
CA ASP A 434 -6.07 8.18 -20.07
C ASP A 434 -5.28 7.66 -18.88
N ASP A 435 -4.37 8.46 -18.35
CA ASP A 435 -3.60 8.15 -17.15
C ASP A 435 -4.49 7.87 -15.93
N MET A 436 -5.45 8.73 -15.65
CA MET A 436 -6.39 8.57 -14.54
C MET A 436 -7.30 7.35 -14.72
N ILE A 437 -7.76 7.06 -15.94
CA ILE A 437 -8.54 5.84 -16.22
C ILE A 437 -7.69 4.59 -16.02
N ILE A 438 -6.44 4.60 -16.48
CA ILE A 438 -5.49 3.51 -16.23
C ILE A 438 -5.28 3.31 -14.73
N GLY A 439 -5.10 4.39 -13.96
CA GLY A 439 -4.93 4.30 -12.51
C GLY A 439 -6.15 3.74 -11.78
N LEU A 440 -7.35 4.17 -12.18
CA LEU A 440 -8.60 3.64 -11.63
C LEU A 440 -8.72 2.13 -11.90
N CYS A 441 -8.49 1.71 -13.14
CA CYS A 441 -8.56 0.30 -13.51
C CYS A 441 -7.44 -0.53 -12.87
N ALA A 442 -6.23 0.03 -12.76
CA ALA A 442 -5.12 -0.60 -12.04
C ALA A 442 -5.47 -0.83 -10.56
N SER A 443 -6.17 0.12 -9.91
CA SER A 443 -6.66 -0.05 -8.54
C SER A 443 -7.64 -1.22 -8.42
N VAL A 444 -8.62 -1.32 -9.32
CA VAL A 444 -9.61 -2.42 -9.36
C VAL A 444 -8.94 -3.76 -9.62
N GLU A 445 -8.02 -3.81 -10.59
CA GLU A 445 -7.29 -5.02 -10.99
C GLU A 445 -6.11 -5.36 -10.06
N LYS A 446 -5.88 -4.56 -9.01
CA LYS A 446 -4.78 -4.69 -8.05
C LYS A 446 -3.42 -4.75 -8.75
N ILE A 447 -3.21 -3.86 -9.70
CA ILE A 447 -1.95 -3.67 -10.41
C ILE A 447 -1.17 -2.58 -9.65
N PRO A 448 -0.03 -2.90 -9.02
CA PRO A 448 0.82 -1.88 -8.42
C PRO A 448 1.33 -0.89 -9.47
N ILE A 449 1.25 0.40 -9.12
CA ILE A 449 1.93 1.49 -9.82
C ILE A 449 3.15 1.88 -9.00
N VAL A 450 4.32 1.57 -9.53
CA VAL A 450 5.62 1.87 -8.91
C VAL A 450 6.05 3.28 -9.33
N HIS A 451 6.32 4.11 -8.33
CA HIS A 451 6.84 5.46 -8.54
C HIS A 451 8.34 5.43 -8.85
N VAL A 452 8.76 6.11 -9.92
CA VAL A 452 10.17 6.30 -10.24
C VAL A 452 10.53 7.77 -10.16
N ALA A 453 11.37 8.12 -9.19
CA ALA A 453 11.74 9.50 -8.88
C ALA A 453 12.42 10.23 -10.06
N GLY A 454 13.07 9.48 -10.97
CA GLY A 454 13.72 10.02 -12.16
C GLY A 454 12.79 10.31 -13.34
N MET A 455 11.50 9.95 -13.28
CA MET A 455 10.54 10.22 -14.34
C MET A 455 9.70 11.45 -14.00
N HIS A 456 9.46 12.35 -14.97
CA HIS A 456 8.89 13.67 -14.71
C HIS A 456 7.82 14.08 -15.73
N GLN A 457 6.62 14.41 -15.25
CA GLN A 457 5.44 14.90 -15.99
C GLN A 457 5.56 16.37 -16.42
N ALA A 458 6.60 17.05 -15.95
CA ALA A 458 6.85 18.47 -16.16
C ALA A 458 8.29 18.70 -16.63
N ARG A 459 8.64 19.96 -16.86
CA ARG A 459 9.94 20.36 -17.39
C ARG A 459 10.98 20.38 -16.27
N PRO A 460 12.28 20.31 -16.57
CA PRO A 460 13.32 20.40 -15.53
C PRO A 460 13.22 21.66 -14.65
N ILE A 461 12.79 22.78 -15.23
CA ILE A 461 12.64 24.07 -14.51
C ILE A 461 11.48 24.06 -13.51
N ASP A 462 10.53 23.13 -13.64
CA ASP A 462 9.38 23.02 -12.75
C ASP A 462 9.73 22.29 -11.43
N TYR A 463 10.97 21.79 -11.28
CA TYR A 463 11.45 21.09 -10.09
C TYR A 463 12.59 21.86 -9.40
N SER A 464 12.81 21.61 -8.11
CA SER A 464 14.03 22.06 -7.43
C SER A 464 15.28 21.60 -8.19
N PRO A 465 16.24 22.50 -8.51
CA PRO A 465 17.48 22.11 -9.18
C PRO A 465 18.30 21.11 -8.38
N GLU A 466 18.19 21.13 -7.05
CA GLU A 466 18.89 20.19 -6.19
C GLU A 466 18.29 18.79 -6.32
N TYR A 467 16.95 18.70 -6.43
CA TYR A 467 16.24 17.45 -6.72
C TYR A 467 16.63 16.87 -8.09
N ILE A 468 16.76 17.71 -9.12
CA ILE A 468 17.21 17.27 -10.45
C ILE A 468 18.70 16.89 -10.43
N LYS A 469 19.52 17.57 -9.64
CA LYS A 469 20.97 17.32 -9.60
C LYS A 469 21.31 16.03 -8.85
N ARG A 470 20.57 15.68 -7.79
CA ARG A 470 20.91 14.54 -6.94
C ARG A 470 20.73 13.18 -7.61
N GLN A 471 19.89 13.09 -8.64
CA GLN A 471 19.58 11.84 -9.32
C GLN A 471 19.55 12.03 -10.83
N LYS A 472 19.99 11.01 -11.55
CA LYS A 472 19.93 11.01 -13.01
C LYS A 472 18.48 10.84 -13.47
N SER A 473 17.92 11.86 -14.12
CA SER A 473 16.55 11.81 -14.65
C SER A 473 16.41 10.82 -15.83
N ILE A 474 15.31 10.11 -15.91
CA ILE A 474 14.98 9.18 -16.99
C ILE A 474 14.12 9.87 -18.04
N SER A 475 13.17 10.71 -17.64
CA SER A 475 12.30 11.43 -18.57
C SER A 475 11.95 12.84 -18.11
N PHE A 476 11.56 13.67 -19.08
CA PHE A 476 10.94 14.98 -18.89
C PHE A 476 9.84 15.17 -19.93
N HIS A 477 8.89 16.03 -19.61
CA HIS A 477 7.73 16.28 -20.44
C HIS A 477 7.50 17.78 -20.67
N LYS A 478 6.71 18.09 -21.70
CA LYS A 478 6.37 19.43 -22.23
C LYS A 478 7.56 20.10 -22.91
N PHE A 479 7.42 20.39 -24.21
CA PHE A 479 8.41 21.17 -24.96
C PHE A 479 8.20 22.69 -24.80
N ASP A 480 7.13 23.11 -24.13
CA ASP A 480 6.80 24.52 -23.95
C ASP A 480 7.86 25.27 -23.14
N GLU A 481 8.30 26.41 -23.67
CA GLU A 481 9.28 27.31 -23.06
C GLU A 481 10.67 26.69 -22.82
N ILE A 482 10.97 25.55 -23.46
CA ILE A 482 12.29 24.92 -23.44
C ILE A 482 12.79 24.63 -24.86
N ASP A 483 14.10 24.51 -25.02
CA ASP A 483 14.68 23.87 -26.21
C ASP A 483 14.83 22.37 -25.91
N PRO A 484 14.03 21.50 -26.54
CA PRO A 484 14.04 20.08 -26.20
C PRO A 484 15.34 19.37 -26.59
N TYR A 485 16.07 19.85 -27.60
CA TYR A 485 17.39 19.28 -27.94
C TYR A 485 18.42 19.63 -26.88
N LYS A 486 18.41 20.88 -26.40
CA LYS A 486 19.28 21.32 -25.30
C LYS A 486 18.93 20.56 -24.02
N THR A 487 17.65 20.47 -23.67
CA THR A 487 17.18 19.72 -22.50
C THR A 487 17.61 18.26 -22.56
N PHE A 488 17.41 17.59 -23.69
CA PHE A 488 17.87 16.20 -23.87
C PHE A 488 19.39 16.08 -23.70
N GLY A 489 20.15 16.96 -24.37
CA GLY A 489 21.62 16.94 -24.32
C GLY A 489 22.20 17.21 -22.93
N THR A 490 21.55 18.07 -22.13
CA THR A 490 21.99 18.43 -20.79
C THR A 490 21.61 17.39 -19.73
N TYR A 491 20.37 16.90 -19.76
CA TYR A 491 19.86 16.11 -18.64
C TYR A 491 19.75 14.61 -18.92
N LEU A 492 19.56 14.18 -20.17
CA LEU A 492 19.15 12.80 -20.50
C LEU A 492 20.18 12.03 -21.34
N ARG A 493 21.07 12.73 -22.05
CA ARG A 493 22.12 12.09 -22.84
C ARG A 493 23.21 11.54 -21.92
N GLU A 494 23.48 10.24 -22.00
CA GLU A 494 24.69 9.67 -21.41
C GLU A 494 25.91 10.06 -22.23
N GLU A 495 26.95 10.55 -21.57
CA GLU A 495 28.27 10.70 -22.17
C GLU A 495 28.92 9.32 -22.25
N LYS A 496 29.35 8.90 -23.44
CA LYS A 496 30.15 7.68 -23.55
C LYS A 496 31.48 7.95 -22.84
N PRO A 497 31.93 7.06 -21.93
CA PRO A 497 33.24 7.23 -21.32
C PRO A 497 34.30 7.29 -22.42
N ASP A 498 35.11 8.33 -22.37
CA ASP A 498 36.15 8.58 -23.37
C ASP A 498 37.14 7.40 -23.31
N LYS A 499 37.30 6.68 -24.43
CA LYS A 499 38.13 5.45 -24.48
C LYS A 499 39.64 5.73 -24.30
N ASN A 500 40.03 6.97 -24.03
CA ASN A 500 41.42 7.41 -23.91
C ASN A 500 41.92 7.68 -22.49
N THR A 501 41.09 7.55 -21.46
CA THR A 501 41.55 7.68 -20.06
C THR A 501 41.81 6.30 -19.45
N LYS A 502 42.82 5.60 -19.99
CA LYS A 502 43.52 4.59 -19.19
C LYS A 502 44.40 5.32 -18.18
N SER A 503 44.16 5.00 -16.91
CA SER A 503 44.99 5.27 -15.72
C SER A 503 46.39 5.81 -16.02
N LYS A 504 46.62 7.08 -15.66
CA LYS A 504 47.96 7.64 -15.51
C LYS A 504 48.37 7.91 -14.06
N ASP A 505 47.58 7.44 -13.10
CA ASP A 505 47.89 7.58 -11.67
C ASP A 505 47.94 6.20 -11.00
N GLU A 506 48.92 5.40 -11.39
CA GLU A 506 49.58 4.42 -10.50
C GLU A 506 51.07 4.39 -10.88
N LEU A 507 51.85 5.22 -10.18
CA LEU A 507 53.29 5.05 -9.96
C LEU A 507 53.73 5.87 -8.74
#